data_AF-A0A7C4API9-F1
#
_entry.id   AF-A0A7C4API9-F1
#
_cell.length_a   1.000
_cell.length_b   1.000
_cell.length_c   1.000
_cell.angle_alpha   90.00
_cell.angle_beta   90.00
_cell.angle_gamma   90.00
#
_symmetry.space_group_name_H-M   'P 1'
#
loop_
_entity.id
_entity.type
_entity.pdbx_description
1 polymer ?
#
loop_
_entity_poly.entity_id
_entity_poly.type
_entity_poly.pdbx_seq_one_letter_code
_entity_poly.pdbx_strand_id
1 'polypeptide(L)'
;MVIVLKKDATQQQLQEILNMIKELGYQAHVIQGTERTVIGAVGSGRGKDKLQAMENLPGVENVVPILQPYKLASIEIKPEKSVIPIRGALSVGGNAIVVMAGPCSVESREQIIQTAQAVKEAGACILRGGAFKPRTSPYSFQGMEEEGLLLLRDARDATGLPIITEIMKPQDIDLICKYADIVQVGARNVQNFPLLKELGKIDKPVLLKRGMMTTIEEFLMSAEYILSSGNSKVILCERGIRTFETATRNT
;
A
#
# COMPACT_ATOMS: atom_id res chain seq x y z
N MET A 1 -10.75 15.65 15.30
CA MET A 1 -10.11 14.78 16.32
C MET A 1 -10.98 14.83 17.56
N VAL A 2 -10.95 13.80 18.37
CA VAL A 2 -11.59 13.76 19.69
C VAL A 2 -10.46 13.79 20.72
N ILE A 3 -10.48 14.77 21.61
CA ILE A 3 -9.53 14.89 22.72
C ILE A 3 -10.27 14.47 23.97
N VAL A 4 -9.78 13.46 24.66
CA VAL A 4 -10.35 12.95 25.92
C VAL A 4 -9.51 13.51 27.07
N LEU A 5 -10.15 14.17 28.04
CA LEU A 5 -9.48 14.69 29.22
C LEU A 5 -9.47 13.66 30.35
N LYS A 6 -8.46 13.72 31.22
CA LYS A 6 -8.42 12.97 32.48
C LYS A 6 -9.58 13.39 33.40
N LYS A 7 -10.01 12.50 34.32
CA LYS A 7 -11.14 12.79 35.25
C LYS A 7 -10.86 13.96 36.18
N ASP A 8 -9.61 14.16 36.54
CA ASP A 8 -9.10 15.22 37.40
C ASP A 8 -8.59 16.44 36.63
N ALA A 9 -8.84 16.54 35.32
CA ALA A 9 -8.43 17.68 34.53
C ALA A 9 -9.08 18.98 35.05
N THR A 10 -8.25 19.99 35.28
CA THR A 10 -8.71 21.26 35.85
C THR A 10 -9.41 22.12 34.80
N GLN A 11 -10.26 23.06 35.25
CA GLN A 11 -10.86 24.05 34.36
C GLN A 11 -9.82 24.89 33.61
N GLN A 12 -8.68 25.15 34.25
CA GLN A 12 -7.56 25.85 33.62
C GLN A 12 -6.97 25.03 32.46
N GLN A 13 -6.72 23.73 32.66
CA GLN A 13 -6.22 22.84 31.61
C GLN A 13 -7.22 22.73 30.45
N LEU A 14 -8.52 22.61 30.75
CA LEU A 14 -9.56 22.63 29.73
C LEU A 14 -9.50 23.92 28.90
N GLN A 15 -9.41 25.09 29.55
CA GLN A 15 -9.38 26.37 28.86
C GLN A 15 -8.10 26.55 28.01
N GLU A 16 -6.95 26.11 28.51
CA GLU A 16 -5.69 26.09 27.75
C GLU A 16 -5.84 25.25 26.47
N ILE A 17 -6.40 24.05 26.57
CA ILE A 17 -6.64 23.16 25.43
C ILE A 17 -7.61 23.80 24.43
N LEU A 18 -8.71 24.40 24.89
CA LEU A 18 -9.66 25.09 24.02
C LEU A 18 -9.02 26.27 23.26
N ASN A 19 -8.15 27.03 23.93
CA ASN A 19 -7.43 28.13 23.30
C ASN A 19 -6.48 27.61 22.23
N MET A 20 -5.72 26.54 22.50
CA MET A 20 -4.83 25.95 21.49
C MET A 20 -5.60 25.37 20.30
N ILE A 21 -6.74 24.71 20.51
CA ILE A 21 -7.59 24.20 19.42
C ILE A 21 -8.04 25.37 18.53
N LYS A 22 -8.44 26.50 19.14
CA LYS A 22 -8.86 27.70 18.43
C LYS A 22 -7.71 28.39 17.69
N GLU A 23 -6.52 28.47 18.28
CA GLU A 23 -5.30 28.99 17.64
C GLU A 23 -4.88 28.18 16.42
N LEU A 24 -5.11 26.86 16.46
CA LEU A 24 -4.89 25.97 15.32
C LEU A 24 -5.98 26.11 14.25
N GLY A 25 -6.99 26.94 14.46
CA GLY A 25 -8.09 27.19 13.51
C GLY A 25 -9.19 26.12 13.54
N TYR A 26 -9.29 25.34 14.61
CA TYR A 26 -10.35 24.34 14.79
C TYR A 26 -11.47 24.88 15.67
N GLN A 27 -12.69 24.43 15.41
CA GLN A 27 -13.83 24.62 16.29
C GLN A 27 -13.84 23.52 17.35
N ALA A 28 -13.91 23.91 18.62
CA ALA A 28 -14.02 22.99 19.75
C ALA A 28 -15.48 22.80 20.16
N HIS A 29 -15.89 21.54 20.30
CA HIS A 29 -17.18 21.15 20.88
C HIS A 29 -16.92 20.35 22.15
N VAL A 30 -17.30 20.91 23.30
CA VAL A 30 -17.09 20.27 24.60
C VAL A 30 -18.31 19.46 25.00
N ILE A 31 -18.08 18.23 25.42
CA ILE A 31 -19.08 17.34 25.99
C ILE A 31 -18.59 17.00 27.40
N GLN A 32 -19.25 17.56 28.41
CA GLN A 32 -19.00 17.22 29.81
C GLN A 32 -19.84 15.98 30.17
N GLY A 33 -19.18 14.83 30.24
CA GLY A 33 -19.77 13.60 30.76
C GLY A 33 -19.68 13.53 32.28
N THR A 34 -20.38 12.57 32.87
CA THR A 34 -20.35 12.31 34.32
C THR A 34 -18.99 11.79 34.79
N GLU A 35 -18.26 11.09 33.93
CA GLU A 35 -16.95 10.48 34.25
C GLU A 35 -15.76 11.17 33.58
N ARG A 36 -15.97 11.73 32.37
CA ARG A 36 -14.91 12.29 31.52
C ARG A 36 -15.44 13.50 30.74
N THR A 37 -14.56 14.46 30.47
CA THR A 37 -14.82 15.54 29.52
C THR A 37 -14.17 15.19 28.18
N VAL A 38 -14.92 15.39 27.10
CA VAL A 38 -14.49 15.09 25.72
C VAL A 38 -14.60 16.36 24.89
N ILE A 39 -13.61 16.61 24.04
CA ILE A 39 -13.58 17.77 23.15
C ILE A 39 -13.49 17.27 21.70
N GLY A 40 -14.53 17.54 20.91
CA GLY A 40 -14.50 17.38 19.47
C GLY A 40 -13.84 18.59 18.80
N ALA A 41 -12.67 18.40 18.20
CA ALA A 41 -12.00 19.40 17.37
C ALA A 41 -12.35 19.20 15.88
N VAL A 42 -13.13 20.13 15.31
CA VAL A 42 -13.67 20.07 13.94
C VAL A 42 -13.04 21.20 13.10
N GLY A 43 -12.47 20.86 11.95
CA GLY A 43 -11.81 21.86 11.08
C GLY A 43 -10.98 21.24 9.96
N SER A 44 -10.65 22.05 8.94
CA SER A 44 -9.93 21.63 7.74
C SER A 44 -8.41 21.58 7.95
N GLY A 45 -7.94 20.50 8.58
CA GLY A 45 -6.76 19.71 8.19
C GLY A 45 -5.34 20.29 8.27
N ARG A 46 -5.10 21.58 8.53
CA ARG A 46 -3.74 22.09 8.82
C ARG A 46 -3.41 21.86 10.30
N GLY A 47 -2.18 21.44 10.60
CA GLY A 47 -1.72 21.28 11.99
C GLY A 47 -2.30 20.08 12.76
N LYS A 48 -2.76 19.02 12.08
CA LYS A 48 -3.22 17.78 12.75
C LYS A 48 -2.17 17.19 13.69
N ASP A 49 -0.89 17.25 13.32
CA ASP A 49 0.20 16.74 14.17
C ASP A 49 0.31 17.53 15.48
N LYS A 50 -0.03 18.83 15.45
CA LYS A 50 -0.08 19.67 16.66
C LYS A 50 -1.28 19.34 17.54
N LEU A 51 -2.42 19.00 16.96
CA LEU A 51 -3.56 18.47 17.72
C LEU A 51 -3.23 17.10 18.33
N GLN A 52 -2.56 16.20 17.59
CA GLN A 52 -2.13 14.91 18.13
C GLN A 52 -1.13 15.10 19.28
N ALA A 53 -0.19 16.05 19.15
CA ALA A 53 0.78 16.36 20.19
C ALA A 53 0.15 16.83 21.51
N MET A 54 -1.12 17.24 21.52
CA MET A 54 -1.87 17.57 22.73
C MET A 54 -2.01 16.39 23.69
N GLU A 55 -1.83 15.16 23.21
CA GLU A 55 -1.77 13.96 24.05
C GLU A 55 -0.69 14.04 25.14
N ASN A 56 0.35 14.86 24.93
CA ASN A 56 1.41 15.10 25.93
C ASN A 56 1.08 16.19 26.95
N LEU A 57 -0.05 16.88 26.81
CA LEU A 57 -0.41 17.98 27.72
C LEU A 57 -0.95 17.47 29.05
N PRO A 58 -0.67 18.19 30.16
CA PRO A 58 -1.33 17.93 31.43
C PRO A 58 -2.85 17.98 31.29
N GLY A 59 -3.54 16.98 31.83
CA GLY A 59 -5.01 16.88 31.78
C GLY A 59 -5.57 16.20 30.54
N VAL A 60 -4.76 15.89 29.52
CA VAL A 60 -5.19 15.07 28.37
C VAL A 60 -4.93 13.59 28.64
N GLU A 61 -5.92 12.75 28.39
CA GLU A 61 -5.83 11.29 28.49
C GLU A 61 -5.44 10.65 27.15
N ASN A 62 -6.12 11.03 26.06
CA ASN A 62 -5.86 10.52 24.72
C ASN A 62 -6.34 11.50 23.64
N VAL A 63 -5.72 11.46 22.45
CA VAL A 63 -6.20 12.17 21.26
C VAL A 63 -6.48 11.18 20.13
N VAL A 64 -7.73 11.10 19.72
CA VAL A 64 -8.22 10.14 18.72
C VAL A 64 -8.55 10.83 17.40
N PRO A 65 -7.93 10.45 16.27
CA PRO A 65 -8.35 10.92 14.95
C PRO A 65 -9.75 10.39 14.60
N ILE A 66 -10.60 11.24 14.02
CA ILE A 66 -11.94 10.85 13.53
C ILE A 66 -11.85 10.38 12.08
N LEU A 67 -11.04 11.06 11.27
CA LEU A 67 -10.85 10.73 9.85
C LEU A 67 -9.70 9.75 9.71
N GLN A 68 -9.89 8.76 8.82
CA GLN A 68 -8.83 7.84 8.43
C GLN A 68 -7.59 8.61 7.92
N PRO A 69 -6.37 8.14 8.22
CA PRO A 69 -5.15 8.84 7.83
C PRO A 69 -4.85 8.76 6.33
N TYR A 70 -5.38 7.74 5.64
CA TYR A 70 -5.29 7.55 4.19
C TYR A 70 -6.53 8.14 3.50
N LYS A 71 -6.38 9.21 2.73
CA LYS A 71 -7.52 9.89 2.09
C LYS A 71 -7.79 9.34 0.69
N LEU A 72 -6.78 9.29 -0.15
CA LEU A 72 -6.89 8.88 -1.56
C LEU A 72 -7.18 7.39 -1.69
N ALA A 73 -6.72 6.57 -0.75
CA ALA A 73 -7.05 5.15 -0.68
C ALA A 73 -8.42 4.88 -0.04
N SER A 74 -9.10 5.88 0.53
CA SER A 74 -10.35 5.70 1.27
C SER A 74 -11.58 5.80 0.38
N ILE A 75 -12.52 4.88 0.62
CA ILE A 75 -13.85 4.89 0.01
C ILE A 75 -14.68 6.11 0.45
N GLU A 76 -14.37 6.72 1.60
CA GLU A 76 -15.06 7.93 2.08
C GLU A 76 -14.79 9.13 1.16
N ILE A 77 -13.61 9.17 0.54
CA ILE A 77 -13.21 10.26 -0.37
C ILE A 77 -13.51 9.88 -1.81
N LYS A 78 -13.29 8.61 -2.18
CA LYS A 78 -13.58 8.08 -3.52
C LYS A 78 -14.51 6.87 -3.42
N PRO A 79 -15.84 7.09 -3.45
CA PRO A 79 -16.81 6.02 -3.29
C PRO A 79 -16.84 5.06 -4.50
N GLU A 80 -16.40 5.51 -5.68
CA GLU A 80 -16.38 4.67 -6.87
C GLU A 80 -15.25 3.64 -6.83
N LYS A 81 -15.57 2.39 -7.18
CA LYS A 81 -14.57 1.33 -7.33
C LYS A 81 -13.55 1.70 -8.41
N SER A 82 -12.27 1.53 -8.09
CA SER A 82 -11.21 1.73 -9.07
C SER A 82 -11.10 0.52 -10.00
N VAL A 83 -11.16 0.76 -11.31
CA VAL A 83 -10.92 -0.24 -12.35
C VAL A 83 -9.62 0.11 -13.05
N ILE A 84 -8.60 -0.73 -12.89
CA ILE A 84 -7.24 -0.47 -13.34
C ILE A 84 -7.01 -1.13 -14.70
N PRO A 85 -6.86 -0.37 -15.80
CA PRO A 85 -6.55 -0.94 -17.10
C PRO A 85 -5.13 -1.50 -17.11
N ILE A 86 -4.97 -2.72 -17.65
CA ILE A 86 -3.67 -3.40 -17.77
C ILE A 86 -3.19 -3.35 -19.21
N ARG A 87 -3.92 -4.00 -20.12
CA ARG A 87 -3.57 -4.08 -21.55
C ARG A 87 -4.80 -4.46 -22.37
N GLY A 88 -5.08 -3.70 -23.45
CA GLY A 88 -6.27 -3.92 -24.26
C GLY A 88 -7.54 -3.80 -23.41
N ALA A 89 -8.42 -4.79 -23.49
CA ALA A 89 -9.64 -4.85 -22.69
C ALA A 89 -9.44 -5.39 -21.25
N LEU A 90 -8.24 -5.89 -20.91
CA LEU A 90 -7.97 -6.47 -19.59
C LEU A 90 -7.85 -5.37 -18.53
N SER A 91 -8.60 -5.51 -17.44
CA SER A 91 -8.57 -4.62 -16.28
C SER A 91 -8.72 -5.39 -14.96
N VAL A 92 -8.24 -4.80 -13.86
CA VAL A 92 -8.38 -5.34 -12.50
C VAL A 92 -9.32 -4.44 -11.69
N GLY A 93 -10.26 -5.04 -10.95
CA GLY A 93 -11.26 -4.33 -10.14
C GLY A 93 -12.66 -4.23 -10.76
N GLY A 94 -12.85 -4.78 -11.96
CA GLY A 94 -14.16 -4.97 -12.58
C GLY A 94 -14.92 -6.20 -12.07
N ASN A 95 -15.89 -6.67 -12.84
CA ASN A 95 -16.73 -7.82 -12.47
C ASN A 95 -16.05 -9.19 -12.65
N ALA A 96 -14.98 -9.25 -13.45
CA ALA A 96 -14.26 -10.48 -13.73
C ALA A 96 -13.14 -10.73 -12.69
N ILE A 97 -12.97 -11.98 -12.30
CA ILE A 97 -11.83 -12.41 -11.47
C ILE A 97 -10.60 -12.54 -12.36
N VAL A 98 -9.57 -11.76 -12.06
CA VAL A 98 -8.28 -11.82 -12.78
C VAL A 98 -7.34 -12.78 -12.08
N VAL A 99 -6.85 -13.78 -12.81
CA VAL A 99 -5.83 -14.72 -12.32
C VAL A 99 -4.48 -14.36 -12.93
N MET A 100 -3.48 -14.17 -12.07
CA MET A 100 -2.08 -13.93 -12.44
C MET A 100 -1.24 -15.13 -12.00
N ALA A 101 -0.70 -15.89 -12.95
CA ALA A 101 -0.01 -17.15 -12.67
C ALA A 101 1.32 -17.25 -13.42
N GLY A 102 2.20 -18.13 -12.95
CA GLY A 102 3.57 -18.27 -13.46
C GLY A 102 4.57 -18.54 -12.35
N PRO A 103 5.85 -18.74 -12.70
CA PRO A 103 6.80 -19.29 -11.75
C PRO A 103 7.23 -18.28 -10.68
N CYS A 104 7.81 -18.81 -9.62
CA CYS A 104 8.39 -17.97 -8.57
C CYS A 104 9.57 -17.16 -9.10
N SER A 105 10.46 -17.80 -9.87
CA SER A 105 11.62 -17.21 -10.51
C SER A 105 11.63 -17.56 -11.99
N VAL A 106 12.17 -16.66 -12.81
CA VAL A 106 12.51 -16.97 -14.21
C VAL A 106 13.86 -17.65 -14.21
N GLU A 107 13.94 -18.83 -14.83
CA GLU A 107 15.13 -19.71 -14.74
C GLU A 107 15.67 -20.13 -16.11
N SER A 108 14.80 -20.25 -17.13
CA SER A 108 15.23 -20.50 -18.51
C SER A 108 14.16 -20.08 -19.51
N ARG A 109 14.56 -19.94 -20.78
CA ARG A 109 13.65 -19.62 -21.89
C ARG A 109 12.58 -20.69 -22.09
N GLU A 110 13.00 -21.96 -22.06
CA GLU A 110 12.09 -23.10 -22.21
C GLU A 110 11.05 -23.11 -21.08
N GLN A 111 11.50 -23.00 -19.83
CA GLN A 111 10.65 -23.00 -18.65
C GLN A 111 9.59 -21.89 -18.70
N ILE A 112 9.98 -20.65 -19.01
CA ILE A 112 9.03 -19.54 -18.98
C ILE A 112 8.03 -19.59 -20.13
N ILE A 113 8.44 -20.01 -21.33
CA ILE A 113 7.54 -20.11 -22.50
C ILE A 113 6.52 -21.23 -22.30
N GLN A 114 6.96 -22.43 -21.89
CA GLN A 114 6.06 -23.54 -21.58
C GLN A 114 5.08 -23.16 -20.46
N THR A 115 5.57 -22.48 -19.42
CA THR A 115 4.69 -22.01 -18.33
C THR A 115 3.68 -20.98 -18.84
N ALA A 116 4.08 -20.04 -19.69
CA ALA A 116 3.18 -19.02 -20.22
C ALA A 116 2.07 -19.62 -21.08
N GLN A 117 2.38 -20.63 -21.89
CA GLN A 117 1.40 -21.38 -22.68
C GLN A 117 0.39 -22.09 -21.77
N ALA A 118 0.87 -22.85 -20.78
CA ALA A 118 0.01 -23.56 -19.83
C ALA A 118 -0.86 -22.61 -19.00
N VAL A 119 -0.31 -21.48 -18.55
CA VAL A 119 -1.04 -20.41 -17.84
C VAL A 119 -2.16 -19.85 -18.71
N LYS A 120 -1.89 -19.56 -19.99
CA LYS A 120 -2.90 -19.07 -20.93
C LYS A 120 -3.99 -20.10 -21.19
N GLU A 121 -3.62 -21.35 -21.43
CA GLU A 121 -4.56 -22.47 -21.66
C GLU A 121 -5.46 -22.71 -20.45
N ALA A 122 -4.93 -22.56 -19.24
CA ALA A 122 -5.71 -22.64 -17.99
C ALA A 122 -6.63 -21.43 -17.74
N GLY A 123 -6.61 -20.41 -18.61
CA GLY A 123 -7.48 -19.24 -18.52
C GLY A 123 -6.95 -18.09 -17.66
N ALA A 124 -5.72 -18.17 -17.14
CA ALA A 124 -5.11 -17.05 -16.46
C ALA A 124 -4.72 -15.93 -17.44
N CYS A 125 -4.92 -14.68 -17.02
CA CYS A 125 -4.88 -13.54 -17.93
C CYS A 125 -3.55 -12.78 -17.89
N ILE A 126 -2.68 -13.07 -16.92
CA ILE A 126 -1.42 -12.35 -16.70
C ILE A 126 -0.34 -13.36 -16.31
N LEU A 127 0.83 -13.25 -16.94
CA LEU A 127 2.02 -14.02 -16.60
C LEU A 127 2.82 -13.31 -15.51
N ARG A 128 3.04 -13.99 -14.38
CA ARG A 128 3.96 -13.53 -13.33
C ARG A 128 5.31 -14.23 -13.43
N GLY A 129 6.40 -13.53 -13.14
CA GLY A 129 7.74 -14.14 -13.02
C GLY A 129 8.72 -13.22 -12.31
N GLY A 130 9.51 -13.74 -11.37
CA GLY A 130 10.50 -12.96 -10.64
C GLY A 130 11.85 -12.96 -11.34
N ALA A 131 12.21 -11.84 -11.97
CA ALA A 131 13.54 -11.63 -12.56
C ALA A 131 14.58 -11.25 -11.49
N PHE A 132 14.16 -10.50 -10.47
CA PHE A 132 14.94 -10.13 -9.29
C PHE A 132 14.38 -10.85 -8.05
N LYS A 133 15.25 -11.34 -7.17
CA LYS A 133 14.82 -12.14 -6.02
C LYS A 133 15.29 -11.54 -4.69
N PRO A 134 14.38 -11.10 -3.80
CA PRO A 134 14.73 -10.73 -2.44
C PRO A 134 15.05 -11.98 -1.61
N ARG A 135 16.34 -12.35 -1.57
CA ARG A 135 16.81 -13.50 -0.81
C ARG A 135 17.36 -13.09 0.56
N THR A 136 17.08 -13.92 1.56
CA THR A 136 17.62 -13.76 2.91
C THR A 136 19.09 -14.16 2.98
N SER A 137 19.52 -15.13 2.15
CA SER A 137 20.91 -15.56 2.05
C SER A 137 21.56 -14.99 0.78
N PRO A 138 22.78 -14.42 0.87
CA PRO A 138 23.51 -13.91 -0.29
C PRO A 138 23.95 -15.02 -1.25
N TYR A 139 24.03 -16.28 -0.79
CA TYR A 139 24.44 -17.43 -1.61
C TYR A 139 23.29 -18.09 -2.38
N SER A 140 22.06 -17.60 -2.17
CA SER A 140 20.91 -18.07 -2.93
C SER A 140 20.91 -17.48 -4.35
N PHE A 141 20.25 -18.16 -5.29
CA PHE A 141 19.98 -17.62 -6.62
C PHE A 141 19.34 -16.22 -6.54
N GLN A 142 20.00 -15.20 -7.09
CA GLN A 142 19.57 -13.80 -6.99
C GLN A 142 18.54 -13.39 -8.07
N GLY A 143 18.29 -14.29 -9.04
CA GLY A 143 17.52 -13.99 -10.24
C GLY A 143 18.42 -13.81 -11.46
N MET A 144 17.81 -13.73 -12.64
CA MET A 144 18.51 -13.49 -13.91
C MET A 144 18.56 -12.00 -14.28
N GLU A 145 18.04 -11.11 -13.42
CA GLU A 145 18.04 -9.65 -13.62
C GLU A 145 17.45 -9.27 -15.00
N GLU A 146 18.15 -8.46 -15.80
CA GLU A 146 17.67 -8.05 -17.12
C GLU A 146 17.48 -9.24 -18.09
N GLU A 147 18.33 -10.26 -18.02
CA GLU A 147 18.16 -11.47 -18.84
C GLU A 147 16.81 -12.15 -18.52
N GLY A 148 16.43 -12.20 -17.24
CA GLY A 148 15.11 -12.69 -16.84
C GLY A 148 13.95 -11.85 -17.37
N LEU A 149 14.13 -10.53 -17.50
CA LEU A 149 13.12 -9.64 -18.11
C LEU A 149 12.99 -9.86 -19.62
N LEU A 150 14.11 -10.10 -20.32
CA LEU A 150 14.12 -10.46 -21.73
C LEU A 150 13.38 -11.78 -21.97
N LEU A 151 13.59 -12.78 -21.10
CA LEU A 151 12.87 -14.05 -21.17
C LEU A 151 11.36 -13.89 -20.93
N LEU A 152 10.95 -13.00 -20.01
CA LEU A 152 9.53 -12.68 -19.83
C LEU A 152 8.93 -12.01 -21.06
N ARG A 153 9.67 -11.12 -21.72
CA ARG A 153 9.26 -10.53 -23.00
C ARG A 153 9.05 -11.61 -24.05
N ASP A 154 10.01 -12.52 -24.22
CA ASP A 154 9.88 -13.63 -25.17
C ASP A 154 8.62 -14.48 -24.91
N ALA A 155 8.31 -14.74 -23.64
CA ALA A 155 7.08 -15.45 -23.25
C ALA A 155 5.80 -14.66 -23.56
N ARG A 156 5.82 -13.33 -23.37
CA ARG A 156 4.73 -12.45 -23.83
C ARG A 156 4.60 -12.46 -25.34
N ASP A 157 5.69 -12.39 -26.09
CA ASP A 157 5.63 -12.37 -27.56
C ASP A 157 5.04 -13.69 -28.10
N ALA A 158 5.31 -14.82 -27.44
CA ALA A 158 4.75 -16.11 -27.78
C ALA A 158 3.25 -16.28 -27.42
N THR A 159 2.75 -15.58 -26.39
CA THR A 159 1.42 -15.86 -25.81
C THR A 159 0.45 -14.68 -25.80
N GLY A 160 0.95 -13.46 -25.93
CA GLY A 160 0.21 -12.21 -25.73
C GLY A 160 -0.10 -11.88 -24.27
N LEU A 161 0.33 -12.69 -23.29
CA LEU A 161 0.04 -12.44 -21.88
C LEU A 161 0.79 -11.20 -21.36
N PRO A 162 0.10 -10.25 -20.70
CA PRO A 162 0.73 -9.17 -19.95
C PRO A 162 1.64 -9.71 -18.84
N ILE A 163 2.69 -8.96 -18.52
CA ILE A 163 3.73 -9.36 -17.56
C ILE A 163 3.58 -8.58 -16.25
N ILE A 164 3.61 -9.30 -15.14
CA ILE A 164 3.86 -8.74 -13.80
C ILE A 164 5.19 -9.27 -13.24
N THR A 165 6.07 -8.35 -12.82
CA THR A 165 7.37 -8.68 -12.21
C THR A 165 7.68 -7.76 -11.05
N GLU A 166 8.53 -8.22 -10.14
CA GLU A 166 8.84 -7.54 -8.88
C GLU A 166 9.96 -6.52 -9.04
N ILE A 167 9.77 -5.33 -8.46
CA ILE A 167 10.81 -4.31 -8.29
C ILE A 167 11.35 -4.33 -6.87
N MET A 168 12.67 -4.16 -6.75
CA MET A 168 13.36 -4.19 -5.46
C MET A 168 13.90 -2.82 -5.03
N LYS A 169 14.32 -1.97 -5.99
CA LYS A 169 14.94 -0.67 -5.71
C LYS A 169 14.53 0.37 -6.77
N PRO A 170 14.54 1.67 -6.43
CA PRO A 170 14.10 2.74 -7.35
C PRO A 170 14.89 2.81 -8.66
N GLN A 171 16.17 2.43 -8.64
CA GLN A 171 17.06 2.53 -9.80
C GLN A 171 16.65 1.59 -10.95
N ASP A 172 15.90 0.53 -10.65
CA ASP A 172 15.48 -0.45 -11.67
C ASP A 172 14.13 -0.08 -12.31
N ILE A 173 13.50 1.04 -11.92
CA ILE A 173 12.17 1.44 -12.41
C ILE A 173 12.15 1.53 -13.93
N ASP A 174 13.09 2.28 -14.52
CA ASP A 174 13.15 2.49 -15.97
C ASP A 174 13.37 1.19 -16.73
N LEU A 175 14.21 0.32 -16.19
CA LEU A 175 14.48 -0.99 -16.76
C LEU A 175 13.23 -1.87 -16.71
N ILE A 176 12.62 -2.03 -15.54
CA ILE A 176 11.44 -2.88 -15.35
C ILE A 176 10.26 -2.38 -16.19
N CYS A 177 10.04 -1.07 -16.28
CA CYS A 177 8.92 -0.49 -17.03
C CYS A 177 8.97 -0.76 -18.54
N LYS A 178 10.15 -1.05 -19.11
CA LYS A 178 10.28 -1.48 -20.51
C LYS A 178 9.64 -2.84 -20.77
N TYR A 179 9.65 -3.72 -19.77
CA TYR A 179 9.22 -5.11 -19.92
C TYR A 179 7.88 -5.39 -19.23
N ALA A 180 7.60 -4.75 -18.09
CA ALA A 180 6.43 -5.02 -17.27
C ALA A 180 5.18 -4.24 -17.74
N ASP A 181 4.04 -4.90 -17.67
CA ASP A 181 2.72 -4.28 -17.76
C ASP A 181 2.22 -3.88 -16.35
N ILE A 182 2.60 -4.64 -15.31
CA ILE A 182 2.35 -4.32 -13.89
C ILE A 182 3.65 -4.40 -13.10
N VAL A 183 3.93 -3.39 -12.28
CA VAL A 183 5.09 -3.36 -11.38
C VAL A 183 4.67 -3.89 -10.00
N GLN A 184 5.24 -5.01 -9.54
CA GLN A 184 4.95 -5.56 -8.22
C GLN A 184 5.92 -5.04 -7.17
N VAL A 185 5.39 -4.53 -6.05
CA VAL A 185 6.15 -4.29 -4.82
C VAL A 185 5.97 -5.48 -3.90
N GLY A 186 7.07 -6.16 -3.57
CA GLY A 186 7.07 -7.28 -2.64
C GLY A 186 6.78 -6.86 -1.20
N ALA A 187 6.30 -7.81 -0.39
CA ALA A 187 5.94 -7.58 1.02
C ALA A 187 7.10 -7.01 1.88
N ARG A 188 8.36 -7.27 1.50
CA ARG A 188 9.55 -6.72 2.19
C ARG A 188 9.78 -5.23 1.90
N ASN A 189 9.22 -4.72 0.81
CA ASN A 189 9.36 -3.34 0.36
C ASN A 189 8.07 -2.52 0.55
N VAL A 190 7.05 -3.05 1.24
CA VAL A 190 5.76 -2.37 1.42
C VAL A 190 5.89 -1.02 2.13
N GLN A 191 6.94 -0.80 2.93
CA GLN A 191 7.23 0.48 3.60
C GLN A 191 8.55 1.09 3.11
N ASN A 192 9.04 0.69 1.93
CA ASN A 192 10.16 1.34 1.26
C ASN A 192 9.67 2.65 0.62
N PHE A 193 9.41 3.67 1.43
CA PHE A 193 8.79 4.92 0.99
C PHE A 193 9.52 5.63 -0.15
N PRO A 194 10.87 5.65 -0.22
CA PRO A 194 11.57 6.16 -1.40
C PRO A 194 11.14 5.45 -2.69
N LEU A 195 11.06 4.12 -2.69
CA LEU A 195 10.56 3.35 -3.82
C LEU A 195 9.09 3.67 -4.13
N LEU A 196 8.22 3.71 -3.12
CA LEU A 196 6.78 3.97 -3.34
C LEU A 196 6.53 5.36 -3.94
N LYS A 197 7.30 6.38 -3.54
CA LYS A 197 7.20 7.74 -4.09
C LYS A 197 7.62 7.78 -5.57
N GLU A 198 8.70 7.10 -5.94
CA GLU A 198 9.10 7.02 -7.35
C GLU A 198 8.10 6.22 -8.19
N LEU A 199 7.52 5.15 -7.65
CA LEU A 199 6.42 4.41 -8.31
C LEU A 199 5.14 5.23 -8.44
N GLY A 200 5.00 6.31 -7.66
CA GLY A 200 3.95 7.31 -7.82
C GLY A 200 4.10 8.18 -9.06
N LYS A 201 5.29 8.26 -9.64
CA LYS A 201 5.60 9.12 -10.79
C LYS A 201 5.53 8.42 -12.13
N ILE A 202 5.35 7.09 -12.14
CA ILE A 202 5.30 6.30 -13.37
C ILE A 202 3.87 6.09 -13.84
N ASP A 203 3.71 5.91 -15.16
CA ASP A 203 2.41 5.63 -15.79
C ASP A 203 2.13 4.12 -15.92
N LYS A 204 2.42 3.34 -14.88
CA LYS A 204 2.18 1.87 -14.86
C LYS A 204 1.37 1.46 -13.63
N PRO A 205 0.47 0.46 -13.74
CA PRO A 205 -0.15 -0.17 -12.58
C PRO A 205 0.89 -0.71 -11.59
N VAL A 206 0.65 -0.50 -10.30
CA VAL A 206 1.48 -1.00 -9.21
C VAL A 206 0.69 -2.00 -8.38
N LEU A 207 1.16 -3.24 -8.29
CA LEU A 207 0.63 -4.22 -7.36
C LEU A 207 1.43 -4.15 -6.04
N LEU A 208 0.79 -3.66 -4.99
CA LEU A 208 1.39 -3.52 -3.67
C LEU A 208 0.99 -4.71 -2.78
N LYS A 209 1.97 -5.51 -2.39
CA LYS A 209 1.74 -6.61 -1.43
C LYS A 209 1.76 -6.10 0.00
N ARG A 210 0.83 -6.59 0.82
CA ARG A 210 0.84 -6.33 2.27
C ARG A 210 2.13 -6.85 2.90
N GLY A 211 2.67 -6.12 3.87
CA GLY A 211 3.80 -6.59 4.68
C GLY A 211 3.37 -7.63 5.70
N MET A 212 4.27 -8.56 6.03
CA MET A 212 3.97 -9.57 7.06
C MET A 212 3.78 -8.99 8.46
N MET A 213 4.23 -7.75 8.69
CA MET A 213 4.16 -7.05 9.97
C MET A 213 3.33 -5.76 9.89
N THR A 214 2.59 -5.52 8.81
CA THR A 214 1.80 -4.30 8.64
C THR A 214 0.32 -4.55 8.98
N THR A 215 -0.25 -3.66 9.78
CA THR A 215 -1.70 -3.50 9.93
C THR A 215 -2.36 -3.11 8.60
N ILE A 216 -3.69 -3.16 8.54
CA ILE A 216 -4.42 -2.69 7.34
C ILE A 216 -4.24 -1.19 7.14
N GLU A 217 -4.25 -0.41 8.23
CA GLU A 217 -4.01 1.03 8.17
C GLU A 217 -2.64 1.34 7.57
N GLU A 218 -1.57 0.71 8.06
CA GLU A 218 -0.22 0.90 7.50
C GLU A 218 -0.13 0.48 6.03
N PHE A 219 -0.82 -0.58 5.65
CA PHE A 219 -0.86 -1.04 4.26
C PHE A 219 -1.57 -0.03 3.33
N LEU A 220 -2.69 0.53 3.77
CA LEU A 220 -3.41 1.58 3.03
C LEU A 220 -2.63 2.89 3.02
N MET A 221 -1.89 3.22 4.08
CA MET A 221 -0.96 4.34 4.09
C MET A 221 0.19 4.14 3.10
N SER A 222 0.72 2.94 2.96
CA SER A 222 1.70 2.64 1.91
C SER A 222 1.12 2.83 0.50
N ALA A 223 -0.15 2.48 0.28
CA ALA A 223 -0.83 2.79 -0.98
C ALA A 223 -0.99 4.32 -1.16
N GLU A 224 -1.32 5.05 -0.09
CA GLU A 224 -1.43 6.51 -0.08
C GLU A 224 -0.14 7.19 -0.55
N TYR A 225 1.05 6.65 -0.22
CA TYR A 225 2.33 7.18 -0.72
C TYR A 225 2.43 7.14 -2.25
N ILE A 226 1.96 6.07 -2.89
CA ILE A 226 1.94 5.95 -4.37
C ILE A 226 0.90 6.92 -4.94
N LEU A 227 -0.32 6.89 -4.38
CA LEU A 227 -1.46 7.70 -4.84
C LEU A 227 -1.17 9.20 -4.75
N SER A 228 -0.67 9.67 -3.60
CA SER A 228 -0.35 11.08 -3.35
C SER A 228 0.84 11.58 -4.16
N SER A 229 1.66 10.67 -4.68
CA SER A 229 2.80 10.99 -5.55
C SER A 229 2.42 11.05 -7.03
N GLY A 230 1.17 10.71 -7.39
CA GLY A 230 0.58 10.95 -8.72
C GLY A 230 -0.02 9.74 -9.42
N ASN A 231 0.25 8.51 -8.97
CA ASN A 231 -0.17 7.30 -9.66
C ASN A 231 -1.41 6.69 -9.01
N SER A 232 -2.58 6.86 -9.65
CA SER A 232 -3.85 6.32 -9.17
C SER A 232 -4.08 4.84 -9.48
N LYS A 233 -3.11 4.14 -10.10
CA LYS A 233 -3.25 2.76 -10.59
C LYS A 233 -2.66 1.75 -9.60
N VAL A 234 -3.20 1.69 -8.38
CA VAL A 234 -2.73 0.79 -7.33
C VAL A 234 -3.65 -0.41 -7.18
N ILE A 235 -3.07 -1.61 -7.13
CA ILE A 235 -3.72 -2.89 -6.88
C ILE A 235 -3.20 -3.45 -5.56
N LEU A 236 -4.07 -3.72 -4.60
CA LEU A 236 -3.68 -4.27 -3.30
C LEU A 236 -3.68 -5.80 -3.33
N CYS A 237 -2.69 -6.42 -2.69
CA CYS A 237 -2.57 -7.87 -2.59
C CYS A 237 -2.30 -8.30 -1.14
N GLU A 238 -3.30 -8.91 -0.52
CA GLU A 238 -3.13 -9.64 0.74
C GLU A 238 -2.25 -10.88 0.51
N ARG A 239 -1.38 -11.21 1.47
CA ARG A 239 -0.40 -12.30 1.37
C ARG A 239 -0.04 -12.96 2.69
N GLY A 240 -0.82 -12.71 3.73
CA GLY A 240 -0.67 -13.23 5.08
C GLY A 240 0.30 -12.45 5.96
N ILE A 241 0.03 -12.48 7.26
CA ILE A 241 0.79 -11.81 8.32
C ILE A 241 1.60 -12.80 9.16
N ARG A 242 2.49 -12.28 10.00
CA ARG A 242 3.23 -13.06 11.00
C ARG A 242 2.39 -13.17 12.27
N THR A 243 2.25 -14.39 12.75
CA THR A 243 1.52 -14.73 13.98
C THR A 243 2.39 -15.64 14.86
N PHE A 244 1.86 -16.08 16.01
CA PHE A 244 2.49 -17.11 16.83
C PHE A 244 2.37 -18.53 16.22
N GLU A 245 1.40 -18.75 15.32
CA GLU A 245 1.21 -20.00 14.60
C GLU A 245 2.44 -20.39 13.76
N THR A 246 2.77 -21.69 13.74
CA THR A 246 3.95 -22.24 13.05
C THR A 246 3.61 -23.25 11.96
N ALA A 247 2.36 -23.72 11.88
CA ALA A 247 1.88 -24.64 10.84
C ALA A 247 1.85 -24.01 9.44
N THR A 248 1.65 -22.69 9.35
CA THR A 248 1.70 -21.93 8.09
C THR A 248 2.88 -20.97 8.08
N ARG A 249 3.38 -20.65 6.89
CA ARG A 249 4.46 -19.65 6.76
C ARG A 249 4.00 -18.25 7.18
N ASN A 250 2.72 -17.95 6.93
CA ASN A 250 1.98 -16.74 7.28
C ASN A 250 0.49 -17.12 7.40
N THR A 251 -0.24 -16.41 8.25
CA THR A 251 -1.71 -16.56 8.41
C THR A 251 -2.43 -15.54 7.57
#